data_AF-A0A7L3LQ34-F1
#
_entry.id   AF-A0A7L3LQ34-F1
#
_cell.length_a   1.000
_cell.length_b   1.000
_cell.length_c   1.000
_cell.angle_alpha   90.00
_cell.angle_beta   90.00
_cell.angle_gamma   90.00
#
_symmetry.space_group_name_H-M   'P 1'
#
loop_
_entity.id
_entity.type
_entity.pdbx_description
1 polymer ?
#
loop_
_entity_poly.entity_id
_entity_poly.type
_entity_poly.pdbx_seq_one_letter_code
_entity_poly.pdbx_strand_id
1 'polypeptide(L)'
;LVPQGQLLAKSWSSLFEGQSGATLRGQIFSFNGRNVLTDPLWPQKLAWHGSTARGGHSRRRDCQGWRSSGTGEGLAAPLGQGRLLAGIRHNCSQP
;
A
#
# COMPACT_ATOMS: atom_id res chain seq x y z
N LEU A 1 -7.59 -8.45 -21.12
CA LEU A 1 -7.56 -9.00 -19.75
C LEU A 1 -8.63 -8.25 -18.95
N VAL A 2 -9.67 -8.97 -18.50
CA VAL A 2 -10.79 -8.36 -17.75
C VAL A 2 -10.33 -8.16 -16.31
N PRO A 3 -10.38 -6.95 -15.74
CA PRO A 3 -10.14 -6.75 -14.32
C PRO A 3 -11.09 -7.66 -13.53
N GLN A 4 -10.57 -8.44 -12.58
CA GLN A 4 -11.45 -9.15 -11.66
C GLN A 4 -12.25 -8.08 -10.90
N GLY A 5 -13.55 -7.93 -11.17
CA GLY A 5 -14.43 -6.93 -10.57
C GLY A 5 -14.72 -7.18 -9.08
N GLN A 6 -13.72 -7.55 -8.31
CA GLN A 6 -13.81 -7.85 -6.88
C GLN A 6 -13.86 -6.55 -6.07
N LEU A 7 -14.76 -6.51 -5.09
CA LEU A 7 -14.87 -5.39 -4.16
C LEU A 7 -13.66 -5.33 -3.23
N LEU A 8 -12.85 -4.27 -3.29
CA LEU A 8 -11.71 -4.06 -2.38
C LEU A 8 -12.06 -3.22 -1.14
N ALA A 9 -12.93 -2.23 -1.32
CA ALA A 9 -13.45 -1.36 -0.27
C ALA A 9 -14.86 -0.90 -0.64
N LYS A 10 -15.68 -0.56 0.37
CA LYS A 10 -17.08 -0.15 0.16
C LYS A 10 -17.19 1.20 -0.56
N SER A 11 -16.29 2.12 -0.25
CA SER A 11 -16.18 3.45 -0.86
C SER A 11 -14.75 3.97 -0.71
N TRP A 12 -14.41 5.03 -1.44
CA TRP A 12 -13.15 5.74 -1.23
C TRP A 12 -13.02 6.29 0.20
N SER A 13 -14.09 6.89 0.74
CA SER A 13 -14.08 7.46 2.10
C SER A 13 -13.82 6.39 3.16
N SER A 14 -14.40 5.19 2.98
CA SER A 14 -14.25 4.06 3.90
C SER A 14 -12.80 3.59 4.06
N LEU A 15 -11.90 3.99 3.14
CA LEU A 15 -10.48 3.70 3.28
C LEU A 15 -9.84 4.45 4.46
N PHE A 16 -10.31 5.66 4.72
CA PHE A 16 -9.70 6.61 5.66
C PHE A 16 -10.47 6.75 6.98
N GLU A 17 -11.59 6.06 7.10
CA GLU A 17 -12.45 6.02 8.28
C GLU A 17 -11.92 4.99 9.28
N GLY A 18 -11.03 5.40 10.20
CA GLY A 18 -10.55 4.56 11.32
C GLY A 18 -9.09 4.79 11.70
N GLN A 19 -8.71 4.38 12.92
CA GLN A 19 -7.32 4.50 13.42
C GLN A 19 -6.34 3.54 12.73
N SER A 20 -6.82 2.41 12.20
CA SER A 20 -5.99 1.34 11.61
C SER A 20 -6.01 1.32 10.07
N GLY A 21 -6.75 2.23 9.43
CA GLY A 21 -6.98 2.25 7.97
C GLY A 21 -7.86 1.08 7.49
N ALA A 22 -8.35 1.15 6.26
CA ALA A 22 -9.18 0.07 5.72
C ALA A 22 -8.47 -1.28 5.63
N THR A 23 -9.27 -2.32 5.89
CA THR A 23 -8.92 -3.72 5.64
C THR A 23 -9.27 -4.11 4.21
N LEU A 24 -8.33 -4.73 3.50
CA LEU A 24 -8.52 -5.33 2.18
C LEU A 24 -9.63 -6.38 2.22
N ARG A 25 -10.59 -6.24 1.30
CA ARG A 25 -11.67 -7.22 1.10
C ARG A 25 -11.52 -8.04 -0.18
N GLY A 26 -10.28 -8.32 -0.59
CA GLY A 26 -10.03 -9.10 -1.81
C GLY A 26 -8.55 -9.28 -2.12
N GLN A 27 -8.29 -9.93 -3.25
CA GLN A 27 -6.94 -10.11 -3.78
C GLN A 27 -6.54 -8.89 -4.61
N ILE A 28 -5.25 -8.60 -4.64
CA ILE A 28 -4.68 -7.54 -5.48
C ILE A 28 -3.95 -8.21 -6.63
N PHE A 29 -4.30 -7.83 -7.86
CA PHE A 29 -3.67 -8.35 -9.06
C PHE A 29 -2.87 -7.25 -9.76
N SER A 30 -1.72 -7.61 -10.30
CA SER A 30 -0.94 -6.77 -11.22
C SER A 30 -1.62 -6.70 -12.60
N PHE A 31 -1.18 -5.78 -13.46
CA PHE A 31 -1.72 -5.63 -14.83
C PHE A 31 -1.59 -6.88 -15.69
N ASN A 32 -0.58 -7.71 -15.46
CA ASN A 32 -0.42 -9.01 -16.13
C ASN A 32 -1.14 -10.17 -15.43
N GLY A 33 -2.03 -9.88 -14.47
CA GLY A 33 -2.94 -10.84 -13.85
C GLY A 33 -2.34 -11.68 -12.72
N ARG A 34 -1.19 -11.31 -12.17
CA ARG A 34 -0.52 -12.06 -11.08
C ARG A 34 -1.04 -11.57 -9.73
N ASN A 35 -1.33 -12.48 -8.81
CA ASN A 35 -1.79 -12.12 -7.46
C ASN A 35 -0.61 -11.66 -6.61
N VAL A 36 -0.55 -10.35 -6.29
CA VAL A 36 0.55 -9.72 -5.54
C VAL A 36 0.76 -10.38 -4.18
N LEU A 37 -0.30 -10.85 -3.52
CA LEU A 37 -0.23 -11.43 -2.18
C LEU A 37 0.43 -12.82 -2.16
N THR A 38 0.32 -13.59 -3.24
CA THR A 38 0.83 -14.97 -3.30
C THR A 38 2.02 -15.14 -4.24
N ASP A 39 2.21 -14.23 -5.19
CA ASP A 39 3.22 -14.36 -6.22
C ASP A 39 4.63 -14.07 -5.67
N PRO A 40 5.63 -14.94 -5.93
CA PRO A 40 6.98 -14.77 -5.40
C PRO A 40 7.74 -13.57 -5.98
N LEU A 41 7.28 -12.96 -7.09
CA LEU A 41 7.89 -11.74 -7.62
C LEU A 41 7.85 -10.57 -6.65
N TRP A 42 6.92 -10.57 -5.70
CA TRP A 42 6.85 -9.58 -4.62
C TRP A 42 7.29 -10.22 -3.31
N PRO A 43 8.59 -10.29 -2.98
CA PRO A 43 9.05 -10.89 -1.73
C PRO A 43 8.55 -10.10 -0.51
N GLN A 44 8.43 -8.78 -0.65
CA GLN A 44 7.82 -7.90 0.35
C GLN A 44 6.37 -7.60 -0.06
N LYS A 45 5.41 -7.97 0.79
CA LYS A 45 3.97 -7.72 0.55
C LYS A 45 3.59 -6.33 1.06
N LEU A 46 4.24 -5.31 0.50
CA LEU A 46 4.11 -3.92 0.91
C LEU A 46 3.52 -3.06 -0.22
N ALA A 47 2.74 -2.06 0.14
CA ALA A 47 2.32 -1.00 -0.78
C ALA A 47 2.76 0.37 -0.25
N TRP A 48 3.70 1.00 -0.95
CA TRP A 48 4.11 2.37 -0.66
C TRP A 48 2.94 3.34 -0.88
N HIS A 49 2.71 4.25 0.08
CA HIS A 49 1.62 5.24 -0.02
C HIS A 49 2.00 6.66 0.43
N GLY A 50 2.97 6.82 1.35
CA GLY A 50 3.48 8.14 1.74
C GLY A 50 2.45 9.09 2.36
N SER A 51 1.38 8.54 2.92
CA SER A 51 0.25 9.29 3.47
C SER A 51 -0.01 8.94 4.94
N THR A 52 -0.73 9.81 5.65
CA THR A 52 -1.25 9.53 6.99
C THR A 52 -2.41 8.54 6.92
N ALA A 53 -2.84 7.99 8.05
CA ALA A 53 -4.00 7.10 8.12
C ALA A 53 -5.30 7.73 7.56
N ARG A 54 -5.38 9.06 7.51
CA ARG A 54 -6.52 9.82 6.94
C ARG A 54 -6.30 10.25 5.47
N GLY A 55 -5.25 9.73 4.81
CA GLY A 55 -4.96 10.03 3.41
C GLY A 55 -4.26 11.37 3.15
N GLY A 56 -3.91 12.12 4.21
CA GLY A 56 -3.14 13.36 4.07
C GLY A 56 -1.68 13.08 3.70
N HIS A 57 -1.01 14.02 3.03
CA HIS A 57 0.41 13.89 2.69
C HIS A 57 1.29 13.77 3.94
N SER A 58 2.15 12.75 4.01
CA SER A 58 3.14 12.60 5.08
C SER A 58 4.48 13.15 4.62
N ARG A 59 4.70 14.45 4.84
CA ARG A 59 5.97 15.11 4.51
C ARG A 59 7.13 14.38 5.21
N ARG A 60 8.24 14.17 4.49
CA ARG A 60 9.45 13.43 4.94
C ARG A 60 9.24 11.91 5.11
N ARG A 61 8.12 11.39 4.63
CA ARG A 61 7.72 9.98 4.72
C ARG A 61 7.21 9.45 3.38
N ASP A 62 7.71 10.06 2.32
CA ASP A 62 7.37 9.83 0.93
C ASP A 62 8.64 9.73 0.07
N CYS A 63 9.77 9.30 0.65
CA CYS A 63 11.02 9.10 -0.08
C CYS A 63 11.46 10.32 -0.91
N GLN A 64 11.41 11.51 -0.30
CA GLN A 64 11.71 12.79 -0.94
C GLN A 64 10.80 13.08 -2.15
N GLY A 65 9.50 12.77 -2.01
CA GLY A 65 8.54 12.85 -3.11
C GLY A 65 8.79 11.79 -4.19
N TRP A 66 9.15 10.57 -3.78
CA TRP A 66 9.43 9.42 -4.63
C TRP A 66 10.64 9.62 -5.55
N ARG A 67 11.60 10.43 -5.12
CA ARG A 67 12.82 10.78 -5.89
C ARG A 67 14.09 10.15 -5.32
N SER A 68 13.98 9.39 -4.24
CA SER A 68 15.13 8.78 -3.58
C SER A 68 14.85 7.31 -3.26
N SER A 69 15.77 6.44 -3.68
CA SER A 69 15.89 5.04 -3.23
C SER A 69 17.02 4.86 -2.21
N GLY A 70 17.50 5.97 -1.63
CA GLY A 70 18.59 5.98 -0.65
C GLY A 70 18.11 5.83 0.80
N THR A 71 18.85 6.41 1.75
CA THR A 71 18.65 6.28 3.22
C THR A 71 17.42 7.03 3.77
N GLY A 72 16.42 7.29 2.93
CA GLY A 72 15.18 7.94 3.33
C GLY A 72 14.21 6.99 4.03
N GLU A 73 13.17 7.55 4.65
CA GLU A 73 12.03 6.80 5.15
C GLU A 73 10.80 7.09 4.30
N GLY A 74 10.01 6.05 4.03
CA GLY A 74 8.67 6.17 3.47
C GLY A 74 7.63 5.45 4.32
N LEU A 75 6.34 5.67 4.04
CA LEU A 75 5.25 4.88 4.60
C LEU A 75 4.73 3.87 3.58
N ALA A 76 4.66 2.61 4.01
CA ALA A 76 4.05 1.53 3.26
C ALA A 76 3.07 0.74 4.13
N ALA A 77 2.08 0.14 3.47
CA ALA A 77 1.06 -0.68 4.09
C ALA A 77 1.40 -2.19 3.96
N PRO A 78 1.29 -2.98 5.03
CA PRO A 78 1.50 -4.42 4.99
C PRO A 78 0.28 -5.12 4.39
N LEU A 79 0.32 -5.35 3.07
CA LEU A 79 -0.76 -6.00 2.32
C LEU A 79 -1.04 -7.42 2.83
N GLY A 80 -0.02 -8.14 3.31
CA GLY A 80 -0.17 -9.47 3.89
C GLY A 80 -0.98 -9.49 5.20
N GLN A 81 -1.09 -8.36 5.89
CA GLN A 81 -1.97 -8.20 7.06
C GLN A 81 -3.37 -7.70 6.66
N GLY A 82 -3.65 -7.65 5.36
CA GLY A 82 -4.88 -7.13 4.81
C GLY A 82 -5.05 -5.63 5.05
N ARG A 83 -3.98 -4.84 5.18
CA ARG A 83 -4.08 -3.39 5.42
C ARG A 83 -3.70 -2.58 4.19
N LEU A 84 -4.41 -1.48 3.94
CA LEU A 84 -4.16 -0.58 2.81
C LEU A 84 -3.48 0.75 3.17
N LEU A 85 -3.68 1.21 4.41
CA LEU A 85 -3.26 2.54 4.84
C LEU A 85 -2.59 2.57 6.21
N ALA A 86 -2.30 1.40 6.78
CA ALA A 86 -1.49 1.34 8.00
C ALA A 86 -0.06 1.73 7.66
N GLY A 87 0.31 2.96 8.03
CA GLY A 87 1.63 3.50 7.74
C GLY A 87 2.69 2.89 8.66
N ILE A 88 3.41 1.90 8.15
CA ILE A 88 4.66 1.42 8.75
C ILE A 88 5.82 2.13 8.04
N ARG A 89 6.83 2.52 8.81
CA ARG A 89 8.03 3.17 8.27
C ARG A 89 8.92 2.11 7.64
N HIS A 90 9.32 2.36 6.40
CA HIS A 90 10.19 1.51 5.63
C HIS A 90 11.34 2.34 5.05
N ASN A 91 12.50 1.71 4.87
CA ASN A 91 13.63 2.36 4.21
C ASN A 91 13.32 2.45 2.71
N CYS A 92 13.55 3.62 2.11
CA CYS A 92 13.29 3.86 0.69
C CYS A 92 14.15 2.99 -0.26
N SER A 93 15.19 2.34 0.25
CA SER A 93 15.96 1.34 -0.47
C SER A 93 15.28 -0.03 -0.54
N GLN A 94 14.16 -0.24 0.16
CA GLN A 94 13.40 -1.48 0.10
C GLN A 94 12.56 -1.50 -1.19
N PRO A 95 12.66 -2.58 -1.99
CA PRO A 95 11.84 -2.74 -3.19
C PRO A 95 10.36 -2.97 -2.87
#